data_AF-A0A2L0EYN9-F1
#
_entry.id   AF-A0A2L0EYN9-F1
#
_cell.length_a   1.000
_cell.length_b   1.000
_cell.length_c   1.000
_cell.angle_alpha   90.00
_cell.angle_beta   90.00
_cell.angle_gamma   90.00
#
_symmetry.space_group_name_H-M   'P 1'
#
loop_
_entity.id
_entity.type
_entity.pdbx_description
1 polymer ?
#
loop_
_entity_poly.entity_id
_entity_poly.type
_entity_poly.pdbx_seq_one_letter_code
_entity_poly.pdbx_strand_id
1 'polypeptide(L)'
;MLELAYRARRPVLLEGPTGIGKSELVRQLAERLGIATVVLDLSLLEPPDLVGLPVIRDGRTAYAAPSVLPQDGAGILMLEELNRAERYIQQPALQLLSARRLHEYELPPGWVCFAAVNPESADYQVTPLDRALRARFLNLNVRADRASWLAWAQVNAVHPGVIALAQAHERILDDVPPRTWTYASHVLGALRAEELADGVLLRDVLGGYLPPSWVELLLASKESWSSRLPFDLRALLADYGPNSPAGKALRAARERGETDRFDEVTTRLAPLLEGPEVGVLAAQRKLSLGAFEALLADLPGDHRERLQDALGGNATATVLIDVRPEELLQNYAGSAAEQKVLAWRADPVRQHRVGLLVTALSAHLAQQAKLVEVRRSNVARACLGQVLAQLPERWALRLAAALKKHGVTPIRPQ
;
A
#
# COMPACT_ATOMS: atom_id res chain seq x y z
N MET A 1 -12.48 -0.51 -5.80
CA MET A 1 -13.23 -0.02 -6.98
C MET A 1 -13.09 -0.93 -8.19
N LEU A 2 -11.88 -1.23 -8.65
CA LEU A 2 -11.67 -2.07 -9.85
C LEU A 2 -12.33 -3.46 -9.75
N GLU A 3 -12.22 -4.13 -8.61
CA GLU A 3 -12.91 -5.41 -8.38
C GLU A 3 -14.44 -5.30 -8.50
N LEU A 4 -15.03 -4.21 -8.01
CA LEU A 4 -16.46 -3.97 -8.15
C LEU A 4 -16.82 -3.79 -9.64
N ALA A 5 -16.01 -3.04 -10.39
CA ALA A 5 -16.21 -2.87 -11.82
C ALA A 5 -16.15 -4.21 -12.59
N TYR A 6 -15.16 -5.06 -12.25
CA TYR A 6 -15.04 -6.40 -12.81
C TYR A 6 -16.29 -7.25 -12.52
N ARG A 7 -16.70 -7.34 -11.25
CA ARG A 7 -17.90 -8.11 -10.84
C ARG A 7 -19.18 -7.58 -11.49
N ALA A 8 -19.30 -6.26 -11.64
CA ALA A 8 -20.43 -5.61 -12.30
C ALA A 8 -20.35 -5.65 -13.84
N ARG A 9 -19.32 -6.29 -14.41
CA ARG A 9 -19.07 -6.37 -15.86
C ARG A 9 -19.06 -4.98 -16.53
N ARG A 10 -18.52 -3.98 -15.84
CA ARG A 10 -18.43 -2.60 -16.34
C ARG A 10 -17.04 -2.34 -16.93
N PRO A 11 -16.95 -1.80 -18.16
CA PRO A 11 -15.68 -1.36 -18.71
C PRO A 11 -15.15 -0.14 -17.95
N VAL A 12 -13.83 -0.05 -17.80
CA VAL A 12 -13.15 0.97 -16.98
C VAL A 12 -12.20 1.78 -17.84
N LEU A 13 -12.18 3.10 -17.62
CA LEU A 13 -11.18 4.01 -18.16
C LEU A 13 -10.31 4.50 -16.99
N LEU A 14 -9.03 4.14 -17.00
CA LEU A 14 -8.01 4.55 -16.03
C LEU A 14 -7.25 5.75 -16.58
N GLU A 15 -7.45 6.91 -15.97
CA GLU A 15 -6.77 8.15 -16.36
C GLU A 15 -5.67 8.51 -15.37
N GLY A 16 -4.44 8.69 -15.87
CA GLY A 16 -3.30 9.09 -15.05
C GLY A 16 -2.01 9.14 -15.86
N PRO A 17 -0.93 9.77 -15.36
CA PRO A 17 0.31 9.91 -16.12
C PRO A 17 1.00 8.56 -16.39
N THR A 18 1.96 8.55 -17.31
CA THR A 18 2.77 7.36 -17.61
C THR A 18 3.68 7.03 -16.42
N GLY A 19 3.89 5.73 -16.16
CA GLY A 19 4.76 5.27 -15.07
C GLY A 19 4.14 5.34 -13.67
N ILE A 20 2.84 5.65 -13.56
CA ILE A 20 2.10 5.70 -12.28
C ILE A 20 1.63 4.31 -11.78
N GLY A 21 1.74 3.26 -12.62
CA GLY A 21 1.38 1.88 -12.25
C GLY A 21 -0.03 1.42 -12.65
N LYS A 22 -0.70 2.04 -13.63
CA LYS A 22 -2.06 1.67 -14.08
C LYS A 22 -2.20 0.18 -14.42
N SER A 23 -1.29 -0.34 -15.23
CA SER A 23 -1.25 -1.74 -15.67
C SER A 23 -0.96 -2.70 -14.53
N GLU A 24 -0.08 -2.28 -13.63
CA GLU A 24 0.31 -3.06 -12.46
C GLU A 24 -0.86 -3.23 -11.48
N LEU A 25 -1.66 -2.18 -11.28
CA LEU A 25 -2.92 -2.28 -10.51
C LEU A 25 -3.89 -3.32 -11.10
N VAL A 26 -3.94 -3.44 -12.43
CA VAL A 26 -4.81 -4.41 -13.12
C VAL A 26 -4.27 -5.82 -12.97
N ARG A 27 -2.96 -6.04 -13.11
CA ARG A 27 -2.34 -7.36 -12.88
C ARG A 27 -2.56 -7.84 -11.45
N GLN A 28 -2.28 -7.00 -10.46
CA GLN A 28 -2.47 -7.35 -9.05
C GLN A 28 -3.93 -7.68 -8.72
N LEU A 29 -4.88 -6.98 -9.34
CA LEU A 29 -6.29 -7.33 -9.23
C LEU A 29 -6.58 -8.72 -9.79
N ALA A 30 -6.09 -9.02 -10.99
CA ALA A 30 -6.34 -10.27 -11.66
C ALA A 30 -5.72 -11.46 -10.90
N GLU A 31 -4.47 -11.31 -10.43
CA GLU A 31 -3.80 -12.30 -9.58
C GLU A 31 -4.62 -12.59 -8.32
N ARG A 32 -5.08 -11.54 -7.63
CA ARG A 32 -5.90 -11.69 -6.42
C ARG A 32 -7.24 -12.38 -6.67
N LEU A 33 -7.81 -12.20 -7.86
CA LEU A 33 -9.07 -12.83 -8.26
C LEU A 33 -8.86 -14.22 -8.89
N GLY A 34 -7.62 -14.64 -9.15
CA GLY A 34 -7.31 -15.88 -9.87
C GLY A 34 -7.81 -15.89 -11.31
N ILE A 35 -7.79 -14.73 -11.98
CA ILE A 35 -8.24 -14.57 -13.38
C ILE A 35 -7.08 -14.14 -14.28
N ALA A 36 -7.23 -14.30 -15.60
CA ALA A 36 -6.21 -13.93 -16.55
C ALA A 36 -6.10 -12.41 -16.76
N THR A 37 -4.95 -11.95 -17.25
CA THR A 37 -4.77 -10.58 -17.77
C THR A 37 -4.13 -10.66 -19.14
N VAL A 38 -4.69 -9.93 -20.11
CA VAL A 38 -4.06 -9.67 -21.41
C VAL A 38 -3.88 -8.16 -21.52
N VAL A 39 -2.67 -7.73 -21.92
CA VAL A 39 -2.33 -6.31 -22.06
C VAL A 39 -1.97 -6.05 -23.51
N LEU A 40 -2.65 -5.09 -24.13
CA LEU A 40 -2.39 -4.62 -25.48
C LEU A 40 -2.00 -3.14 -25.42
N ASP A 41 -0.79 -2.81 -25.88
CA ASP A 41 -0.38 -1.42 -26.08
C ASP A 41 -0.86 -0.94 -27.45
N LEU A 42 -1.95 -0.17 -27.46
CA LEU A 42 -2.58 0.27 -28.70
C LEU A 42 -1.72 1.24 -29.51
N SER A 43 -0.70 1.86 -28.91
CA SER A 43 0.24 2.73 -29.64
C SER A 43 1.23 1.96 -30.50
N LEU A 44 1.34 0.65 -30.30
CA LEU A 44 2.25 -0.24 -31.02
C LEU A 44 1.55 -1.14 -32.05
N LEU A 45 0.20 -1.12 -32.10
CA LEU A 45 -0.57 -2.02 -32.95
C LEU A 45 -0.88 -1.44 -34.33
N GLU A 46 -0.94 -2.32 -35.31
CA GLU A 46 -1.59 -2.10 -36.60
C GLU A 46 -3.01 -2.72 -36.62
N PRO A 47 -3.91 -2.31 -37.53
CA PRO A 47 -5.28 -2.80 -37.54
C PRO A 47 -5.41 -4.33 -37.51
N PRO A 48 -4.58 -5.11 -38.24
CA PRO A 48 -4.64 -6.57 -38.19
C PRO A 48 -4.36 -7.16 -36.81
N ASP A 49 -3.55 -6.50 -35.98
CA ASP A 49 -3.16 -7.01 -34.65
C ASP A 49 -4.31 -6.94 -33.63
N LEU A 50 -5.32 -6.09 -33.89
CA LEU A 50 -6.50 -5.95 -33.04
C LEU A 50 -7.77 -6.48 -33.71
N VAL A 51 -8.01 -6.13 -34.98
CA VAL A 51 -9.24 -6.45 -35.70
C VAL A 51 -9.16 -7.84 -36.35
N GLY A 52 -7.96 -8.32 -36.66
CA GLY A 52 -7.73 -9.56 -37.37
C GLY A 52 -7.52 -9.38 -38.87
N LEU A 53 -7.05 -10.46 -39.50
CA LEU A 53 -6.80 -10.48 -40.93
C LEU A 53 -8.04 -10.95 -41.70
N PRO A 54 -8.39 -10.31 -42.83
CA PRO A 54 -9.49 -10.78 -43.67
C PRO A 54 -9.11 -12.12 -44.29
N VAL A 55 -10.02 -13.08 -44.18
CA VAL A 55 -9.91 -14.40 -44.80
C VAL A 55 -11.18 -14.70 -45.62
N ILE A 56 -11.06 -15.55 -46.62
CA ILE A 56 -12.22 -15.98 -47.42
C ILE A 56 -12.76 -17.27 -46.81
N ARG A 57 -14.02 -17.24 -46.36
CA ARG A 57 -14.76 -18.40 -45.86
C ARG A 57 -16.10 -18.49 -46.58
N ASP A 58 -16.37 -19.62 -47.21
CA ASP A 58 -17.62 -19.86 -47.96
C ASP A 58 -17.95 -18.75 -48.99
N GLY A 59 -16.92 -18.23 -49.67
CA GLY A 59 -17.04 -17.17 -50.67
C GLY A 59 -17.34 -15.77 -50.09
N ARG A 60 -17.25 -15.59 -48.77
CA ARG A 60 -17.46 -14.31 -48.07
C ARG A 60 -16.22 -13.92 -47.27
N THR A 61 -16.06 -12.61 -47.03
CA THR A 61 -15.01 -12.10 -46.14
C THR A 61 -15.39 -12.40 -44.69
N ALA A 62 -14.56 -13.19 -44.01
CA ALA A 62 -14.56 -13.40 -42.58
C ALA A 62 -13.27 -12.79 -41.99
N TYR A 63 -13.20 -12.65 -40.67
CA TYR A 63 -12.01 -12.09 -40.01
C TYR A 63 -11.37 -13.11 -39.07
N ALA A 64 -10.10 -13.42 -39.31
CA ALA A 64 -9.33 -14.29 -38.44
C ALA A 64 -8.89 -13.47 -37.20
N ALA A 65 -9.53 -13.73 -36.06
CA ALA A 65 -9.25 -13.03 -34.81
C ALA A 65 -7.79 -13.27 -34.37
N PRO A 66 -7.07 -12.21 -33.92
CA PRO A 66 -5.72 -12.34 -33.40
C PRO A 66 -5.66 -13.29 -32.20
N SER A 67 -4.65 -14.16 -32.14
CA SER A 67 -4.50 -15.14 -31.05
C SER A 67 -4.30 -14.52 -29.66
N VAL A 68 -3.89 -13.24 -29.62
CA VAL A 68 -3.76 -12.48 -28.37
C VAL A 68 -5.13 -12.16 -27.75
N LEU A 69 -6.20 -12.15 -28.53
CA LEU A 69 -7.55 -11.95 -28.02
C LEU A 69 -8.07 -13.23 -27.35
N PRO A 70 -8.67 -13.12 -26.16
CA PRO A 70 -9.12 -14.28 -25.40
C PRO A 70 -10.31 -14.98 -26.07
N GLN A 71 -10.31 -16.31 -26.07
CA GLN A 71 -11.38 -17.12 -26.66
C GLN A 71 -12.34 -17.71 -25.63
N ASP A 72 -11.86 -17.95 -24.40
CA ASP A 72 -12.63 -18.53 -23.31
C ASP A 72 -12.14 -18.04 -21.94
N GLY A 73 -12.70 -18.61 -20.86
CA GLY A 73 -12.28 -18.32 -19.49
C GLY A 73 -12.70 -16.95 -18.97
N ALA A 74 -11.92 -16.44 -18.01
CA ALA A 74 -12.20 -15.18 -17.32
C ALA A 74 -10.92 -14.36 -17.14
N GLY A 75 -11.03 -13.05 -17.35
CA GLY A 75 -9.88 -12.17 -17.25
C GLY A 75 -10.19 -10.70 -17.46
N ILE A 76 -9.14 -9.88 -17.48
CA ILE A 76 -9.21 -8.47 -17.83
C ILE A 76 -8.40 -8.27 -19.11
N LEU A 77 -9.04 -7.71 -20.14
CA LEU A 77 -8.36 -7.24 -21.35
C LEU A 77 -8.03 -5.76 -21.15
N MET A 78 -6.75 -5.46 -20.95
CA MET A 78 -6.24 -4.12 -20.73
C MET A 78 -5.76 -3.50 -22.05
N LEU A 79 -6.36 -2.37 -22.43
CA LEU A 79 -5.97 -1.59 -23.60
C LEU A 79 -5.18 -0.35 -23.16
N GLU A 80 -3.87 -0.38 -23.32
CA GLU A 80 -2.99 0.72 -22.95
C GLU A 80 -2.90 1.79 -24.04
N GLU A 81 -2.58 3.01 -23.61
CA GLU A 81 -2.31 4.13 -24.51
C GLU A 81 -3.46 4.46 -25.49
N LEU A 82 -4.72 4.23 -25.08
CA LEU A 82 -5.91 4.38 -25.93
C LEU A 82 -6.04 5.76 -26.58
N ASN A 83 -5.69 6.83 -25.85
CA ASN A 83 -5.73 8.19 -26.37
C ASN A 83 -4.41 8.64 -27.01
N ARG A 84 -3.39 7.78 -27.10
CA ARG A 84 -2.17 8.00 -27.90
C ARG A 84 -2.13 7.16 -29.17
N ALA A 85 -2.94 6.12 -29.24
CA ALA A 85 -3.08 5.30 -30.43
C ALA A 85 -3.60 6.10 -31.63
N GLU A 86 -3.18 5.69 -32.82
CA GLU A 86 -3.70 6.23 -34.07
C GLU A 86 -5.21 6.02 -34.19
N ARG A 87 -5.91 6.96 -34.85
CA ARG A 87 -7.39 6.94 -34.89
C ARG A 87 -7.96 5.63 -35.44
N TYR A 88 -7.28 5.01 -36.40
CA TYR A 88 -7.72 3.77 -37.01
C TYR A 88 -7.61 2.54 -36.08
N ILE A 89 -6.78 2.60 -35.03
CA ILE A 89 -6.75 1.62 -33.93
C ILE A 89 -7.72 2.01 -32.81
N GLN A 90 -7.78 3.31 -32.51
CA GLN A 90 -8.61 3.83 -31.42
C GLN A 90 -10.10 3.49 -31.63
N GLN A 91 -10.61 3.59 -32.86
CA GLN A 91 -12.01 3.27 -33.16
C GLN A 91 -12.40 1.81 -32.88
N PRO A 92 -11.70 0.79 -33.43
CA PRO A 92 -11.99 -0.60 -33.09
C PRO A 92 -11.76 -0.88 -31.60
N ALA A 93 -10.73 -0.30 -30.96
CA ALA A 93 -10.54 -0.44 -29.52
C ALA A 93 -11.74 0.07 -28.70
N LEU A 94 -12.31 1.22 -29.06
CA LEU A 94 -13.52 1.76 -28.43
C LEU A 94 -14.76 0.88 -28.67
N GLN A 95 -14.87 0.26 -29.85
CA GLN A 95 -15.91 -0.72 -30.14
C GLN A 95 -15.75 -1.96 -29.26
N LEU A 96 -14.54 -2.50 -29.14
CA LEU A 96 -14.26 -3.64 -28.27
C LEU A 96 -14.55 -3.31 -26.79
N LEU A 97 -14.17 -2.12 -26.31
CA LEU A 97 -14.43 -1.66 -24.94
C LEU A 97 -15.93 -1.52 -24.63
N SER A 98 -16.73 -1.06 -25.59
CA SER A 98 -18.14 -0.70 -25.37
C SER A 98 -19.11 -1.83 -25.76
N ALA A 99 -18.95 -2.38 -26.95
CA ALA A 99 -19.81 -3.41 -27.52
C ALA A 99 -19.28 -4.83 -27.32
N ARG A 100 -18.04 -4.99 -26.79
CA ARG A 100 -17.39 -6.29 -26.55
C ARG A 100 -17.24 -7.12 -27.82
N ARG A 101 -17.17 -6.48 -28.98
CA ARG A 101 -17.14 -7.16 -30.28
C ARG A 101 -16.23 -6.45 -31.26
N LEU A 102 -15.59 -7.23 -32.12
CA LEU A 102 -14.89 -6.79 -33.32
C LEU A 102 -15.31 -7.74 -34.44
N HIS A 103 -16.07 -7.23 -35.41
CA HIS A 103 -16.60 -8.05 -36.50
C HIS A 103 -17.35 -9.29 -35.97
N GLU A 104 -16.83 -10.48 -36.23
CA GLU A 104 -17.39 -11.77 -35.78
C GLU A 104 -16.89 -12.20 -34.39
N TYR A 105 -15.81 -11.58 -33.90
CA TYR A 105 -15.26 -11.84 -32.58
C TYR A 105 -16.11 -11.18 -31.49
N GLU A 106 -16.43 -11.95 -30.44
CA GLU A 106 -17.07 -11.48 -29.23
C GLU A 106 -16.21 -11.82 -28.02
N LEU A 107 -15.94 -10.81 -27.18
CA LEU A 107 -15.16 -10.97 -25.97
C LEU A 107 -15.89 -11.93 -25.00
N PRO A 108 -15.25 -13.02 -24.54
CA PRO A 108 -15.94 -14.06 -23.77
C PRO A 108 -16.59 -13.50 -22.50
N PRO A 109 -17.75 -14.02 -22.05
CA PRO A 109 -18.53 -13.45 -20.94
C PRO A 109 -17.74 -13.24 -19.64
N GLY A 110 -16.75 -14.09 -19.37
CA GLY A 110 -15.87 -14.01 -18.21
C GLY A 110 -14.86 -12.86 -18.24
N TRP A 111 -14.70 -12.18 -19.38
CA TRP A 111 -13.77 -11.09 -19.59
C TRP A 111 -14.41 -9.70 -19.51
N VAL A 112 -13.62 -8.72 -19.06
CA VAL A 112 -13.99 -7.30 -18.99
C VAL A 112 -12.86 -6.46 -19.57
N CYS A 113 -13.19 -5.46 -20.40
CA CYS A 113 -12.19 -4.56 -20.98
C CYS A 113 -11.93 -3.37 -20.07
N PHE A 114 -10.66 -3.14 -19.73
CA PHE A 114 -10.18 -1.92 -19.09
C PHE A 114 -9.30 -1.16 -20.10
N ALA A 115 -9.23 0.15 -20.00
CA ALA A 115 -8.36 0.96 -20.82
C ALA A 115 -7.58 1.99 -20.00
N ALA A 116 -6.36 2.29 -20.40
CA ALA A 116 -5.56 3.38 -19.86
C ALA A 116 -5.51 4.55 -20.83
N VAL A 117 -5.66 5.75 -20.27
CA VAL A 117 -5.46 7.02 -20.97
C VAL A 117 -4.51 7.91 -20.18
N ASN A 118 -3.77 8.74 -20.88
CA ASN A 118 -2.96 9.78 -20.26
C ASN A 118 -3.75 11.09 -20.15
N PRO A 119 -3.48 11.91 -19.14
CA PRO A 119 -4.16 13.19 -18.97
C PRO A 119 -3.84 14.13 -20.14
N GLU A 120 -4.78 15.03 -20.42
CA GLU A 120 -4.61 16.12 -21.37
C GLU A 120 -3.76 17.22 -20.70
N SER A 121 -2.43 17.04 -20.71
CA SER A 121 -1.45 18.06 -20.29
C SER A 121 -0.45 18.36 -21.40
N ALA A 122 0.29 19.47 -21.27
CA ALA A 122 1.25 19.93 -22.28
C ALA A 122 2.35 18.89 -22.61
N ASP A 123 2.60 17.96 -21.70
CA ASP A 123 3.65 16.95 -21.81
C ASP A 123 3.23 15.71 -22.63
N TYR A 124 1.94 15.57 -22.96
CA TYR A 124 1.41 14.42 -23.68
C TYR A 124 0.74 14.81 -24.99
N GLN A 125 1.20 14.19 -26.08
CA GLN A 125 0.49 14.22 -27.36
C GLN A 125 -0.62 13.18 -27.32
N VAL A 126 -1.85 13.62 -27.05
CA VAL A 126 -3.03 12.76 -26.95
C VAL A 126 -4.15 13.25 -27.85
N THR A 127 -4.94 12.31 -28.37
CA THR A 127 -6.23 12.56 -28.99
C THR A 127 -7.32 12.39 -27.94
N PRO A 128 -7.91 13.50 -27.43
CA PRO A 128 -8.87 13.43 -26.33
C PRO A 128 -10.12 12.65 -26.71
N LEU A 129 -10.62 11.85 -25.77
CA LEU A 129 -11.90 11.15 -25.92
C LEU A 129 -13.02 12.12 -25.55
N ASP A 130 -13.99 12.27 -26.44
CA ASP A 130 -15.14 13.14 -26.17
C ASP A 130 -15.99 12.64 -24.99
N ARG A 131 -16.85 13.53 -24.48
CA ARG A 131 -17.71 13.25 -23.33
C ARG A 131 -18.67 12.08 -23.57
N ALA A 132 -19.17 11.89 -24.79
CA ALA A 132 -20.13 10.84 -25.10
C ALA A 132 -19.45 9.46 -25.11
N LEU A 133 -18.20 9.38 -25.58
CA LEU A 133 -17.37 8.18 -25.48
C LEU A 133 -17.04 7.87 -24.03
N ARG A 134 -16.51 8.84 -23.28
CA ARG A 134 -16.18 8.66 -21.86
C ARG A 134 -17.37 8.22 -21.00
N ALA A 135 -18.58 8.69 -21.31
CA ALA A 135 -19.81 8.33 -20.58
C ALA A 135 -20.18 6.84 -20.65
N ARG A 136 -19.59 6.07 -21.57
CA ARG A 136 -19.83 4.62 -21.70
C ARG A 136 -19.05 3.80 -20.66
N PHE A 137 -18.08 4.41 -19.99
CA PHE A 137 -17.11 3.74 -19.13
C PHE A 137 -17.20 4.22 -17.68
N LEU A 138 -16.76 3.38 -16.74
CA LEU A 138 -16.45 3.83 -15.39
C LEU A 138 -15.11 4.57 -15.42
N ASN A 139 -15.14 5.89 -15.27
CA ASN A 139 -13.94 6.73 -15.29
C ASN A 139 -13.30 6.77 -13.91
N LEU A 140 -12.04 6.35 -13.80
CA LEU A 140 -11.27 6.33 -12.56
C LEU A 140 -9.94 7.07 -12.74
N ASN A 141 -9.70 8.06 -11.89
CA ASN A 141 -8.43 8.77 -11.84
C ASN A 141 -7.42 7.99 -11.01
N VAL A 142 -6.23 7.78 -11.56
CA VAL A 142 -5.10 7.12 -10.92
C VAL A 142 -4.06 8.18 -10.57
N ARG A 143 -3.67 8.21 -9.30
CA ARG A 143 -2.66 9.13 -8.76
C ARG A 143 -1.64 8.33 -7.98
N ALA A 144 -0.41 8.82 -7.92
CA ALA A 144 0.56 8.29 -6.98
C ALA A 144 0.07 8.62 -5.57
N ASP A 145 0.04 7.60 -4.73
CA ASP A 145 -0.16 7.77 -3.30
C ASP A 145 1.09 7.23 -2.61
N ARG A 146 1.77 8.09 -1.86
CA ARG A 146 3.05 7.76 -1.22
C ARG A 146 2.90 6.60 -0.25
N ALA A 147 1.84 6.55 0.55
CA ALA A 147 1.62 5.48 1.52
C ALA A 147 1.39 4.13 0.82
N SER A 148 0.56 4.11 -0.21
CA SER A 148 0.31 2.91 -1.02
C SER A 148 1.56 2.46 -1.78
N TRP A 149 2.30 3.40 -2.36
CA TRP A 149 3.53 3.10 -3.07
C TRP A 149 4.63 2.60 -2.13
N LEU A 150 4.82 3.23 -0.96
CA LEU A 150 5.76 2.73 0.04
C LEU A 150 5.35 1.34 0.51
N ALA A 151 4.08 1.08 0.82
CA ALA A 151 3.62 -0.27 1.18
C ALA A 151 3.89 -1.31 0.07
N TRP A 152 3.72 -0.93 -1.20
CA TRP A 152 4.10 -1.77 -2.35
C TRP A 152 5.62 -1.93 -2.50
N ALA A 153 6.39 -0.85 -2.38
CA ALA A 153 7.84 -0.85 -2.54
C ALA A 153 8.51 -1.71 -1.46
N GLN A 154 7.93 -1.71 -0.26
CA GLN A 154 8.40 -2.53 0.84
C GLN A 154 8.31 -4.03 0.49
N VAL A 155 7.33 -4.45 -0.29
CA VAL A 155 7.07 -5.87 -0.55
C VAL A 155 7.54 -6.34 -1.93
N ASN A 156 8.13 -5.46 -2.73
CA ASN A 156 8.61 -5.73 -4.10
C ASN A 156 10.11 -5.45 -4.26
N ALA A 157 10.90 -5.69 -3.21
CA ALA A 157 12.36 -5.59 -3.22
C ALA A 157 12.92 -4.25 -3.72
N VAL A 158 12.19 -3.14 -3.50
CA VAL A 158 12.73 -1.81 -3.79
C VAL A 158 13.88 -1.51 -2.82
N HIS A 159 14.95 -0.92 -3.35
CA HIS A 159 16.20 -0.69 -2.66
C HIS A 159 15.99 0.11 -1.36
N PRO A 160 16.61 -0.28 -0.22
CA PRO A 160 16.40 0.37 1.07
C PRO A 160 16.62 1.89 1.05
N GLY A 161 17.63 2.37 0.33
CA GLY A 161 17.91 3.80 0.20
C GLY A 161 16.77 4.58 -0.48
N VAL A 162 16.14 4.00 -1.52
CA VAL A 162 15.01 4.62 -2.22
C VAL A 162 13.78 4.69 -1.30
N ILE A 163 13.56 3.64 -0.53
CA ILE A 163 12.46 3.57 0.44
C ILE A 163 12.66 4.57 1.58
N ALA A 164 13.86 4.64 2.15
CA ALA A 164 14.19 5.60 3.21
C ALA A 164 14.00 7.04 2.72
N LEU A 165 14.44 7.33 1.50
CA LEU A 165 14.24 8.63 0.88
C LEU A 165 12.74 8.93 0.71
N ALA A 166 11.95 7.98 0.22
CA ALA A 166 10.52 8.16 0.11
C ALA A 166 9.81 8.32 1.46
N GLN A 167 10.29 7.67 2.51
CA GLN A 167 9.80 7.88 3.88
C GLN A 167 10.12 9.29 4.37
N ALA A 168 11.30 9.83 4.07
CA ALA A 168 11.70 11.16 4.51
C ALA A 168 11.02 12.30 3.73
N HIS A 169 10.55 12.06 2.50
CA HIS A 169 10.06 13.12 1.62
C HIS A 169 8.66 12.87 1.07
N GLU A 170 7.68 13.67 1.50
CA GLU A 170 6.26 13.51 1.15
C GLU A 170 5.98 13.66 -0.36
N ARG A 171 6.72 14.54 -1.03
CA ARG A 171 6.49 14.93 -2.44
C ARG A 171 7.31 14.14 -3.45
N ILE A 172 8.01 13.10 -3.00
CA ILE A 172 8.93 12.32 -3.85
C ILE A 172 8.27 11.75 -5.12
N LEU A 173 6.96 11.44 -5.05
CA LEU A 173 6.19 10.91 -6.17
C LEU A 173 5.48 11.98 -7.01
N ASP A 174 5.48 13.24 -6.55
CA ASP A 174 4.98 14.37 -7.34
C ASP A 174 6.00 14.72 -8.42
N ASP A 175 7.29 14.72 -8.05
CA ASP A 175 8.39 15.12 -8.92
C ASP A 175 8.83 13.99 -9.86
N VAL A 176 8.81 12.76 -9.35
CA VAL A 176 9.35 11.58 -10.05
C VAL A 176 8.35 10.42 -9.98
N PRO A 177 7.90 9.87 -11.12
CA PRO A 177 6.93 8.78 -11.11
C PRO A 177 7.42 7.51 -10.38
N PRO A 178 6.52 6.75 -9.75
CA PRO A 178 6.79 5.45 -9.11
C PRO A 178 7.72 4.50 -9.90
N ARG A 179 7.50 4.40 -11.21
CA ARG A 179 8.30 3.55 -12.10
C ARG A 179 9.77 3.96 -12.15
N THR A 180 10.04 5.26 -12.18
CA THR A 180 11.41 5.78 -12.26
C THR A 180 12.20 5.47 -10.98
N TRP A 181 11.56 5.54 -9.81
CA TRP A 181 12.15 5.07 -8.55
C TRP A 181 12.45 3.57 -8.55
N THR A 182 11.63 2.78 -9.23
CA THR A 182 11.87 1.33 -9.40
C THR A 182 13.09 1.08 -10.29
N TYR A 183 13.29 1.87 -11.35
CA TYR A 183 14.50 1.79 -12.18
C TYR A 183 15.76 2.17 -11.42
N ALA A 184 15.73 3.28 -10.67
CA ALA A 184 16.84 3.67 -9.79
C ALA A 184 17.16 2.57 -8.77
N SER A 185 16.14 1.94 -8.20
CA SER A 185 16.30 0.79 -7.31
C SER A 185 16.99 -0.40 -7.97
N HIS A 186 16.62 -0.76 -9.21
CA HIS A 186 17.26 -1.86 -9.93
C HIS A 186 18.74 -1.58 -10.21
N VAL A 187 19.07 -0.34 -10.61
CA VAL A 187 20.46 0.09 -10.78
C VAL A 187 21.22 -0.13 -9.47
N LEU A 188 20.71 0.41 -8.36
CA LEU A 188 21.35 0.27 -7.06
C LEU A 188 21.55 -1.19 -6.63
N GLY A 189 20.56 -2.04 -6.90
CA GLY A 189 20.64 -3.47 -6.59
C GLY A 189 21.63 -4.25 -7.47
N ALA A 190 22.04 -3.72 -8.63
CA ALA A 190 22.97 -4.36 -9.55
C ALA A 190 24.44 -3.94 -9.34
N LEU A 191 24.70 -2.91 -8.54
CA LEU A 191 26.04 -2.37 -8.32
C LEU A 191 26.94 -3.34 -7.54
N ARG A 192 28.19 -3.42 -7.96
CA ARG A 192 29.28 -4.09 -7.22
C ARG A 192 29.81 -3.18 -6.12
N ALA A 193 30.54 -3.74 -5.16
CA ALA A 193 31.10 -2.97 -4.03
C ALA A 193 32.04 -1.83 -4.49
N GLU A 194 32.85 -2.06 -5.53
CA GLU A 194 33.77 -1.08 -6.10
C GLU A 194 33.01 0.07 -6.81
N GLU A 195 31.99 -0.27 -7.59
CA GLU A 195 31.12 0.68 -8.29
C GLU A 195 30.28 1.50 -7.29
N LEU A 196 29.84 0.84 -6.21
CA LEU A 196 29.19 1.52 -5.11
C LEU A 196 30.13 2.51 -4.45
N ALA A 197 31.44 2.26 -4.36
CA ALA A 197 32.38 3.23 -3.79
C ALA A 197 32.58 4.48 -4.68
N ASP A 198 32.40 4.36 -5.99
CA ASP A 198 32.60 5.44 -6.96
C ASP A 198 31.44 6.45 -6.98
N GLY A 199 31.62 7.56 -6.28
CA GLY A 199 30.61 8.63 -6.22
C GLY A 199 30.38 9.38 -7.53
N VAL A 200 31.29 9.32 -8.51
CA VAL A 200 31.10 9.96 -9.82
C VAL A 200 30.21 9.06 -10.67
N LEU A 201 30.56 7.78 -10.77
CA LEU A 201 29.75 6.78 -11.48
C LEU A 201 28.30 6.77 -10.98
N LEU A 202 28.11 6.79 -9.65
CA LEU A 202 26.77 6.81 -9.07
C LEU A 202 25.94 8.02 -9.49
N ARG A 203 26.56 9.20 -9.53
CA ARG A 203 25.87 10.43 -9.97
C ARG A 203 25.48 10.36 -11.44
N ASP A 204 26.38 9.88 -12.28
CA ASP A 204 26.15 9.78 -13.72
C ASP A 204 25.01 8.79 -14.03
N VAL A 205 25.07 7.59 -13.43
CA VAL A 205 24.07 6.55 -13.70
C VAL A 205 22.70 6.91 -13.10
N LEU A 206 22.65 7.38 -11.85
CA LEU A 206 21.38 7.75 -11.22
C LEU A 206 20.81 9.05 -11.81
N GLY A 207 21.65 9.99 -12.22
CA GLY A 207 21.26 11.23 -12.89
C GLY A 207 20.58 11.02 -14.23
N GLY A 208 20.77 9.85 -14.87
CA GLY A 208 20.00 9.45 -16.05
C GLY A 208 18.52 9.17 -15.78
N TYR A 209 18.14 8.91 -14.52
CA TYR A 209 16.76 8.62 -14.11
C TYR A 209 16.17 9.69 -13.19
N LEU A 210 16.99 10.26 -12.30
CA LEU A 210 16.55 11.12 -11.20
C LEU A 210 17.08 12.54 -11.37
N PRO A 211 16.29 13.57 -11.00
CA PRO A 211 16.80 14.93 -10.88
C PRO A 211 18.02 15.02 -9.94
N PRO A 212 19.00 15.91 -10.21
CA PRO A 212 20.22 16.00 -9.42
C PRO A 212 20.01 16.16 -7.91
N SER A 213 18.98 16.91 -7.50
CA SER A 213 18.61 17.07 -6.08
C SER A 213 18.27 15.74 -5.41
N TRP A 214 17.54 14.88 -6.10
CA TRP A 214 17.17 13.55 -5.60
C TRP A 214 18.37 12.60 -5.58
N VAL A 215 19.28 12.70 -6.56
CA VAL A 215 20.53 11.94 -6.58
C VAL A 215 21.37 12.26 -5.36
N GLU A 216 21.62 13.54 -5.07
CA GLU A 216 22.45 13.93 -3.92
C GLU A 216 21.83 13.48 -2.57
N LEU A 217 20.51 13.62 -2.40
CA LEU A 217 19.84 13.13 -1.19
C LEU A 217 19.93 11.61 -1.05
N LEU A 218 19.80 10.87 -2.14
CA LEU A 218 19.95 9.41 -2.15
C LEU A 218 21.38 9.04 -1.76
N LEU A 219 22.39 9.66 -2.35
CA LEU A 219 23.81 9.42 -2.05
C LEU A 219 24.20 9.82 -0.63
N ALA A 220 23.59 10.85 -0.06
CA ALA A 220 23.80 11.22 1.35
C ALA A 220 23.36 10.11 2.32
N SER A 221 22.43 9.25 1.91
CA SER A 221 21.97 8.11 2.71
C SER A 221 22.78 6.81 2.49
N LYS A 222 23.85 6.84 1.69
CA LYS A 222 24.58 5.65 1.21
C LYS A 222 25.09 4.74 2.32
N GLU A 223 25.54 5.30 3.44
CA GLU A 223 26.02 4.51 4.59
C GLU A 223 24.92 3.62 5.20
N SER A 224 23.65 4.02 5.04
CA SER A 224 22.49 3.26 5.51
C SER A 224 22.04 2.13 4.56
N TRP A 225 22.62 2.03 3.36
CA TRP A 225 22.17 1.07 2.34
C TRP A 225 22.54 -0.38 2.67
N SER A 226 23.68 -0.59 3.33
CA SER A 226 24.09 -1.93 3.75
C SER A 226 23.19 -2.41 4.89
N SER A 227 22.44 -3.50 4.70
CA SER A 227 21.84 -4.19 5.84
C SER A 227 22.87 -5.13 6.44
N ARG A 228 23.13 -5.04 7.75
CA ARG A 228 23.95 -6.02 8.47
C ARG A 228 23.13 -7.23 8.90
N LEU A 229 21.84 -7.25 8.57
CA LEU A 229 20.90 -8.30 8.94
C LEU A 229 20.77 -9.32 7.80
N PRO A 230 20.88 -10.61 8.08
CA PRO A 230 20.81 -11.67 7.07
C PRO A 230 19.36 -12.04 6.68
N PHE A 231 18.38 -11.18 6.99
CA PHE A 231 16.96 -11.46 6.79
C PHE A 231 16.20 -10.19 6.41
N ASP A 232 15.11 -10.39 5.67
CA ASP A 232 14.17 -9.33 5.35
C ASP A 232 13.40 -8.91 6.61
N LEU A 233 13.62 -7.67 7.06
CA LEU A 233 12.94 -7.06 8.20
C LEU A 233 11.42 -7.05 8.06
N ARG A 234 10.90 -7.08 6.84
CA ARG A 234 9.48 -6.93 6.55
C ARG A 234 8.74 -8.24 6.64
N ALA A 235 9.38 -9.33 6.22
CA ALA A 235 8.89 -10.68 6.48
C ALA A 235 8.60 -10.85 7.97
N LEU A 236 9.42 -10.25 8.85
CA LEU A 236 9.19 -10.30 10.29
C LEU A 236 7.83 -9.73 10.73
N LEU A 237 7.28 -8.73 10.02
CA LEU A 237 5.98 -8.18 10.37
C LEU A 237 4.82 -9.09 9.94
N ALA A 238 5.02 -9.88 8.88
CA ALA A 238 4.00 -10.75 8.31
C ALA A 238 3.97 -12.11 9.04
N ASP A 239 5.11 -12.78 9.14
CA ASP A 239 5.19 -14.21 9.46
C ASP A 239 6.32 -14.60 10.44
N TYR A 240 6.86 -13.64 11.20
CA TYR A 240 7.89 -13.95 12.19
C TYR A 240 7.47 -15.06 13.14
N GLY A 241 8.31 -16.09 13.20
CA GLY A 241 8.25 -17.11 14.23
C GLY A 241 9.60 -17.25 14.92
N PRO A 242 9.64 -17.58 16.21
CA PRO A 242 10.91 -17.75 16.93
C PRO A 242 11.81 -18.80 16.24
N ASN A 243 11.22 -19.84 15.65
CA ASN A 243 11.93 -20.93 14.98
C ASN A 243 12.27 -20.65 13.50
N SER A 244 11.85 -19.51 12.95
CA SER A 244 12.22 -19.06 11.61
C SER A 244 13.73 -18.80 11.50
N PRO A 245 14.30 -18.73 10.30
CA PRO A 245 15.70 -18.33 10.12
C PRO A 245 16.04 -17.00 10.80
N ALA A 246 15.15 -16.01 10.71
CA ALA A 246 15.32 -14.71 11.35
C ALA A 246 15.22 -14.79 12.88
N GLY A 247 14.29 -15.58 13.42
CA GLY A 247 14.16 -15.79 14.86
C GLY A 247 15.37 -16.51 15.47
N LYS A 248 15.92 -17.51 14.77
CA LYS A 248 17.19 -18.14 15.16
C LYS A 248 18.35 -17.15 15.13
N ALA A 249 18.44 -16.32 14.09
CA ALA A 249 19.49 -15.32 13.95
C ALA A 249 19.45 -14.26 15.07
N LEU A 250 18.26 -13.74 15.41
CA LEU A 250 18.07 -12.77 16.49
C LEU A 250 18.37 -13.36 17.88
N ARG A 251 17.94 -14.60 18.15
CA ARG A 251 18.27 -15.27 19.43
C ARG A 251 19.77 -15.55 19.55
N ALA A 252 20.41 -16.01 18.49
CA ALA A 252 21.86 -16.21 18.49
C ALA A 252 22.63 -14.88 18.65
N ALA A 253 22.13 -13.79 18.07
CA ALA A 253 22.70 -12.44 18.28
C ALA A 253 22.56 -11.99 19.74
N ARG A 254 21.43 -12.30 20.38
CA ARG A 254 21.19 -12.03 21.81
C ARG A 254 22.15 -12.80 22.70
N GLU A 255 22.35 -14.09 22.43
CA GLU A 255 23.29 -14.95 23.17
C GLU A 255 24.73 -14.46 23.06
N ARG A 256 25.09 -13.86 21.92
CA ARG A 256 26.42 -13.27 21.68
C ARG A 256 26.55 -11.81 22.13
N GLY A 257 25.49 -11.18 22.64
CA GLY A 257 25.51 -9.77 23.07
C GLY A 257 25.65 -8.76 21.93
N GLU A 258 25.24 -9.10 20.71
CA GLU A 258 25.34 -8.24 19.52
C GLU A 258 24.23 -7.16 19.49
N THR A 259 24.36 -6.13 20.34
CA THR A 259 23.35 -5.05 20.47
C THR A 259 23.05 -4.31 19.18
N ASP A 260 24.08 -4.07 18.36
CA ASP A 260 23.99 -3.36 17.08
C ASP A 260 22.94 -3.94 16.12
N ARG A 261 22.70 -5.26 16.19
CA ARG A 261 21.69 -5.92 15.35
C ARG A 261 20.27 -5.55 15.77
N PHE A 262 20.02 -5.43 17.07
CA PHE A 262 18.72 -4.99 17.57
C PHE A 262 18.49 -3.50 17.28
N ASP A 263 19.55 -2.69 17.40
CA ASP A 263 19.52 -1.27 17.03
C ASP A 263 19.16 -1.11 15.56
N GLU A 264 19.74 -1.92 14.67
CA GLU A 264 19.42 -1.89 13.23
C GLU A 264 17.96 -2.32 12.96
N VAL A 265 17.50 -3.42 13.56
CA VAL A 265 16.09 -3.86 13.45
C VAL A 265 15.16 -2.74 13.86
N THR A 266 15.43 -2.13 15.00
CA THR A 266 14.53 -1.15 15.60
C THR A 266 14.55 0.17 14.86
N THR A 267 15.72 0.64 14.45
CA THR A 267 15.91 1.88 13.69
C THR A 267 15.22 1.81 12.32
N ARG A 268 15.17 0.63 11.70
CA ARG A 268 14.53 0.44 10.40
C ARG A 268 13.03 0.15 10.50
N LEU A 269 12.59 -0.60 11.52
CA LEU A 269 11.17 -0.92 11.69
C LEU A 269 10.36 0.22 12.31
N ALA A 270 10.93 1.02 13.23
CA ALA A 270 10.15 2.06 13.90
C ALA A 270 9.53 3.09 12.91
N PRO A 271 10.28 3.69 11.95
CA PRO A 271 9.70 4.62 10.99
C PRO A 271 8.64 3.98 10.10
N LEU A 272 8.81 2.70 9.75
CA LEU A 272 7.81 1.94 9.01
C LEU A 272 6.52 1.76 9.82
N LEU A 273 6.63 1.47 11.12
CA LEU A 273 5.50 1.26 12.01
C LEU A 273 4.80 2.57 12.42
N GLU A 274 5.49 3.71 12.37
CA GLU A 274 4.92 5.04 12.59
C GLU A 274 4.20 5.57 11.35
N GLY A 275 4.64 5.16 10.16
CA GLY A 275 4.15 5.67 8.89
C GLY A 275 2.76 5.16 8.47
N PRO A 276 2.07 5.88 7.57
CA PRO A 276 0.73 5.52 7.10
C PRO A 276 0.67 4.20 6.31
N GLU A 277 1.82 3.65 5.92
CA GLU A 277 1.97 2.40 5.18
C GLU A 277 1.45 1.19 5.96
N VAL A 278 1.46 1.27 7.30
CA VAL A 278 0.97 0.21 8.18
C VAL A 278 -0.48 -0.16 7.89
N GLY A 279 -1.35 0.82 7.66
CA GLY A 279 -2.74 0.55 7.31
C GLY A 279 -2.88 -0.27 6.02
N VAL A 280 -2.01 0.00 5.04
CA VAL A 280 -1.99 -0.75 3.77
C VAL A 280 -1.44 -2.16 3.97
N LEU A 281 -0.36 -2.32 4.74
CA LEU A 281 0.20 -3.63 5.07
C LEU A 281 -0.81 -4.50 5.85
N ALA A 282 -1.51 -3.92 6.81
CA ALA A 282 -2.58 -4.57 7.57
C ALA A 282 -3.71 -5.03 6.62
N ALA A 283 -4.19 -4.16 5.73
CA ALA A 283 -5.23 -4.50 4.76
C ALA A 283 -4.80 -5.62 3.79
N GLN A 284 -3.51 -5.69 3.46
CA GLN A 284 -2.94 -6.74 2.61
C GLN A 284 -2.54 -8.03 3.35
N ARG A 285 -2.79 -8.12 4.67
CA ARG A 285 -2.33 -9.24 5.52
C ARG A 285 -0.81 -9.45 5.52
N LYS A 286 -0.06 -8.38 5.28
CA LYS A 286 1.42 -8.35 5.32
C LYS A 286 1.96 -7.81 6.65
N LEU A 287 1.07 -7.61 7.62
CA LEU A 287 1.39 -7.33 9.00
C LEU A 287 0.37 -8.04 9.90
N SER A 288 0.85 -8.82 10.87
CA SER A 288 0.01 -9.47 11.87
C SER A 288 0.50 -9.16 13.28
N LEU A 289 -0.43 -8.94 14.22
CA LEU A 289 -0.06 -8.71 15.62
C LEU A 289 0.60 -9.94 16.25
N GLY A 290 0.30 -11.15 15.79
CA GLY A 290 0.95 -12.37 16.26
C GLY A 290 2.43 -12.43 15.90
N ALA A 291 2.79 -12.16 14.65
CA ALA A 291 4.18 -12.09 14.21
C ALA A 291 4.93 -10.94 14.92
N PHE A 292 4.28 -9.77 15.02
CA PHE A 292 4.85 -8.63 15.73
C PHE A 292 5.11 -8.92 17.22
N GLU A 293 4.15 -9.53 17.94
CA GLU A 293 4.31 -9.95 19.33
C GLU A 293 5.44 -10.97 19.52
N ALA A 294 5.57 -11.93 18.59
CA ALA A 294 6.66 -12.90 18.60
C ALA A 294 8.03 -12.23 18.40
N LEU A 295 8.12 -11.23 17.50
CA LEU A 295 9.33 -10.44 17.31
C LEU A 295 9.69 -9.66 18.59
N LEU A 296 8.71 -8.98 19.19
CA LEU A 296 8.89 -8.24 20.44
C LEU A 296 9.42 -9.12 21.58
N ALA A 297 9.02 -10.39 21.65
CA ALA A 297 9.49 -11.31 22.68
C ALA A 297 11.01 -11.59 22.59
N ASP A 298 11.55 -11.61 21.37
CA ASP A 298 12.98 -11.86 21.13
C ASP A 298 13.84 -10.59 21.22
N LEU A 299 13.23 -9.39 21.19
CA LEU A 299 13.94 -8.11 21.33
C LEU A 299 14.23 -7.70 22.80
N PRO A 300 15.34 -6.98 23.06
CA PRO A 300 15.60 -6.31 24.33
C PRO A 300 14.51 -5.29 24.72
N GLY A 301 14.42 -4.94 26.00
CA GLY A 301 13.29 -4.16 26.56
C GLY A 301 13.12 -2.77 25.96
N ASP A 302 14.19 -2.02 25.82
CA ASP A 302 14.26 -0.68 25.21
C ASP A 302 13.85 -0.69 23.72
N HIS A 303 14.38 -1.65 22.96
CA HIS A 303 14.05 -1.86 21.55
C HIS A 303 12.59 -2.24 21.36
N ARG A 304 12.11 -3.15 22.22
CA ARG A 304 10.70 -3.55 22.29
C ARG A 304 9.80 -2.35 22.57
N GLU A 305 10.13 -1.55 23.58
CA GLU A 305 9.33 -0.36 23.93
C GLU A 305 9.23 0.62 22.76
N ARG A 306 10.34 0.88 22.08
CA ARG A 306 10.37 1.77 20.90
C ARG A 306 9.46 1.28 19.78
N LEU A 307 9.49 0.00 19.42
CA LEU A 307 8.59 -0.55 18.40
C LEU A 307 7.12 -0.57 18.86
N GLN A 308 6.87 -0.82 20.15
CA GLN A 308 5.51 -0.77 20.70
C GLN A 308 4.93 0.65 20.67
N ASP A 309 5.73 1.66 20.94
CA ASP A 309 5.31 3.06 20.87
C ASP A 309 5.06 3.50 19.43
N ALA A 310 5.92 3.07 18.50
CA ALA A 310 5.79 3.31 17.06
C ALA A 310 4.46 2.76 16.51
N LEU A 311 4.20 1.45 16.69
CA LEU A 311 2.94 0.85 16.23
C LEU A 311 1.74 1.36 17.02
N GLY A 312 1.84 1.44 18.36
CA GLY A 312 0.76 1.85 19.23
C GLY A 312 0.27 3.29 18.98
N GLY A 313 1.16 4.17 18.53
CA GLY A 313 0.82 5.55 18.15
C GLY A 313 0.20 5.70 16.75
N ASN A 314 0.15 4.63 15.94
CA ASN A 314 -0.24 4.73 14.55
C ASN A 314 -1.76 4.62 14.36
N ALA A 315 -2.39 5.70 13.89
CA ALA A 315 -3.83 5.74 13.65
C ALA A 315 -4.30 4.76 12.57
N THR A 316 -3.47 4.51 11.55
CA THR A 316 -3.81 3.59 10.45
C THR A 316 -3.76 2.12 10.88
N ALA A 317 -3.04 1.83 11.96
CA ALA A 317 -2.88 0.48 12.53
C ALA A 317 -4.03 0.07 13.46
N THR A 318 -4.93 0.99 13.82
CA THR A 318 -6.06 0.72 14.73
C THR A 318 -7.02 -0.37 14.23
N VAL A 319 -7.00 -0.65 12.93
CA VAL A 319 -7.76 -1.75 12.30
C VAL A 319 -7.29 -3.15 12.72
N LEU A 320 -6.11 -3.27 13.34
CA LEU A 320 -5.52 -4.54 13.77
C LEU A 320 -6.09 -5.06 15.10
N ILE A 321 -6.71 -4.18 15.90
CA ILE A 321 -7.33 -4.57 17.17
C ILE A 321 -8.83 -4.78 16.98
N ASP A 322 -9.38 -5.69 17.79
CA ASP A 322 -10.77 -6.12 17.73
C ASP A 322 -11.67 -5.45 18.78
N VAL A 323 -11.14 -4.48 19.53
CA VAL A 323 -11.87 -3.68 20.52
C VAL A 323 -12.14 -2.30 19.93
N ARG A 324 -13.43 -1.96 19.81
CA ARG A 324 -13.85 -0.67 19.25
C ARG A 324 -13.99 0.41 20.32
N PRO A 325 -13.76 1.69 20.00
CA PRO A 325 -13.92 2.79 20.97
C PRO A 325 -15.28 2.84 21.66
N GLU A 326 -16.36 2.48 20.96
CA GLU A 326 -17.72 2.51 21.51
C GLU A 326 -17.90 1.51 22.67
N GLU A 327 -17.22 0.38 22.62
CA GLU A 327 -17.26 -0.65 23.67
C GLU A 327 -16.63 -0.14 24.98
N LEU A 328 -15.73 0.84 24.88
CA LEU A 328 -15.08 1.50 26.03
C LEU A 328 -15.91 2.64 26.61
N LEU A 329 -17.02 3.03 25.98
CA LEU A 329 -17.79 4.23 26.33
C LEU A 329 -19.21 3.92 26.84
N GLN A 330 -19.65 2.67 26.81
CA GLN A 330 -21.02 2.31 27.19
C GLN A 330 -21.09 1.42 28.45
N ASN A 331 -20.39 0.28 28.47
CA ASN A 331 -20.42 -0.66 29.59
C ASN A 331 -19.02 -1.27 29.76
N TYR A 332 -18.02 -0.46 30.12
CA TYR A 332 -16.63 -0.93 30.15
C TYR A 332 -16.37 -1.90 31.32
N ALA A 333 -16.75 -1.55 32.55
CA ALA A 333 -16.57 -2.43 33.71
C ALA A 333 -17.33 -3.77 33.54
N GLY A 334 -16.64 -4.87 33.81
CA GLY A 334 -17.13 -6.24 33.68
C GLY A 334 -17.22 -6.75 32.24
N SER A 335 -16.85 -5.95 31.24
CA SER A 335 -16.99 -6.33 29.82
C SER A 335 -15.84 -7.19 29.29
N ALA A 336 -16.09 -7.83 28.15
CA ALA A 336 -15.03 -8.49 27.38
C ALA A 336 -13.94 -7.51 26.93
N ALA A 337 -14.28 -6.23 26.71
CA ALA A 337 -13.31 -5.20 26.35
C ALA A 337 -12.36 -4.90 27.52
N GLU A 338 -12.87 -4.76 28.75
CA GLU A 338 -12.04 -4.57 29.94
C GLU A 338 -11.12 -5.77 30.19
N GLN A 339 -11.63 -6.99 30.08
CA GLN A 339 -10.82 -8.21 30.23
C GLN A 339 -9.66 -8.24 29.23
N LYS A 340 -9.89 -7.84 27.97
CA LYS A 340 -8.85 -7.73 26.95
C LYS A 340 -7.83 -6.65 27.29
N VAL A 341 -8.27 -5.46 27.70
CA VAL A 341 -7.36 -4.34 28.06
C VAL A 341 -6.48 -4.73 29.24
N LEU A 342 -7.05 -5.36 30.28
CA LEU A 342 -6.29 -5.85 31.43
C LEU A 342 -5.29 -6.94 31.03
N ALA A 343 -5.69 -7.87 30.14
CA ALA A 343 -4.78 -8.88 29.62
C ALA A 343 -3.63 -8.27 28.79
N TRP A 344 -3.91 -7.28 27.94
CA TRP A 344 -2.88 -6.60 27.15
C TRP A 344 -1.94 -5.75 28.01
N ARG A 345 -2.45 -5.15 29.09
CA ARG A 345 -1.64 -4.42 30.06
C ARG A 345 -0.70 -5.35 30.83
N ALA A 346 -1.19 -6.53 31.22
CA ALA A 346 -0.41 -7.48 32.01
C ALA A 346 0.74 -8.12 31.22
N ASP A 347 0.61 -8.18 29.89
CA ASP A 347 1.59 -8.80 29.01
C ASP A 347 2.57 -7.76 28.41
N PRO A 348 3.88 -7.82 28.73
CA PRO A 348 4.88 -6.88 28.24
C PRO A 348 5.01 -6.79 26.71
N VAL A 349 4.65 -7.84 25.95
CA VAL A 349 4.72 -7.81 24.47
C VAL A 349 3.43 -7.31 23.82
N ARG A 350 2.35 -7.10 24.58
CA ARG A 350 1.04 -6.67 24.07
C ARG A 350 0.68 -5.22 24.40
N GLN A 351 1.57 -4.46 25.04
CA GLN A 351 1.28 -3.07 25.40
C GLN A 351 1.03 -2.15 24.19
N HIS A 352 1.56 -2.48 23.00
CA HIS A 352 1.21 -1.78 21.75
C HIS A 352 -0.29 -1.84 21.44
N ARG A 353 -1.01 -2.91 21.82
CA ARG A 353 -2.47 -3.00 21.63
C ARG A 353 -3.21 -1.99 22.49
N VAL A 354 -2.73 -1.77 23.72
CA VAL A 354 -3.23 -0.71 24.59
C VAL A 354 -2.98 0.66 23.95
N GLY A 355 -1.82 0.84 23.34
CA GLY A 355 -1.52 2.03 22.55
C GLY A 355 -2.47 2.25 21.39
N LEU A 356 -2.68 1.23 20.55
CA LEU A 356 -3.62 1.26 19.43
C LEU A 356 -5.04 1.59 19.90
N LEU A 357 -5.45 1.06 21.04
CA LEU A 357 -6.76 1.34 21.63
C LEU A 357 -6.88 2.81 22.07
N VAL A 358 -5.85 3.37 22.71
CA VAL A 358 -5.80 4.79 23.06
C VAL A 358 -5.81 5.67 21.82
N THR A 359 -5.06 5.29 20.78
CA THR A 359 -5.02 6.00 19.50
C THR A 359 -6.38 5.97 18.81
N ALA A 360 -7.05 4.81 18.76
CA ALA A 360 -8.39 4.66 18.20
C ALA A 360 -9.43 5.49 18.96
N LEU A 361 -9.39 5.46 20.29
CA LEU A 361 -10.28 6.25 21.15
C LEU A 361 -10.04 7.76 20.97
N SER A 362 -8.77 8.19 20.88
CA SER A 362 -8.42 9.59 20.63
C SER A 362 -8.94 10.06 19.27
N ALA A 363 -8.81 9.23 18.23
CA ALA A 363 -9.35 9.51 16.89
C ALA A 363 -10.88 9.57 16.90
N HIS A 364 -11.56 8.69 17.65
CA HIS A 364 -13.01 8.72 17.84
C HIS A 364 -13.47 10.03 18.49
N LEU A 365 -12.76 10.51 19.53
CA LEU A 365 -13.05 11.76 20.22
C LEU A 365 -12.75 13.02 19.37
N ALA A 366 -11.91 12.90 18.33
CA ALA A 366 -11.68 14.00 17.40
C ALA A 366 -12.87 14.26 16.46
N GLN A 367 -13.79 13.29 16.32
CA GLN A 367 -15.00 13.44 15.49
C GLN A 367 -16.06 14.26 16.24
N GLN A 368 -16.46 15.40 15.69
CA GLN A 368 -17.34 16.36 16.39
C GLN A 368 -18.66 15.75 16.86
N ALA A 369 -19.30 14.91 16.03
CA ALA A 369 -20.55 14.24 16.39
C ALA A 369 -20.39 13.33 17.62
N LYS A 370 -19.33 12.50 17.62
CA LYS A 370 -19.00 11.58 18.71
C LYS A 370 -18.57 12.31 19.98
N LEU A 371 -17.81 13.39 19.84
CA LEU A 371 -17.39 14.21 20.97
C LEU A 371 -18.59 14.79 21.74
N VAL A 372 -19.61 15.27 21.03
CA VAL A 372 -20.83 15.81 21.65
C VAL A 372 -21.59 14.72 22.42
N GLU A 373 -21.70 13.51 21.87
CA GLU A 373 -22.29 12.35 22.54
C GLU A 373 -21.56 12.03 23.85
N VAL A 374 -20.23 11.94 23.80
CA VAL A 374 -19.40 11.61 24.98
C VAL A 374 -19.48 12.69 26.06
N ARG A 375 -19.43 13.98 25.69
CA ARG A 375 -19.51 15.09 26.66
C ARG A 375 -20.82 15.10 27.44
N ARG A 376 -21.93 14.71 26.81
CA ARG A 376 -23.27 14.69 27.41
C ARG A 376 -23.56 13.41 28.20
N SER A 377 -22.79 12.34 28.01
CA SER A 377 -23.01 11.06 28.66
C SER A 377 -22.19 10.89 29.94
N ASN A 378 -22.86 10.82 31.09
CA ASN A 378 -22.21 10.48 32.36
C ASN A 378 -21.61 9.07 32.32
N VAL A 379 -22.28 8.14 31.65
CA VAL A 379 -21.83 6.75 31.48
C VAL A 379 -20.50 6.72 30.72
N ALA A 380 -20.39 7.44 29.61
CA ALA A 380 -19.16 7.50 28.83
C ALA A 380 -18.02 8.13 29.61
N ARG A 381 -18.29 9.21 30.35
CA ARG A 381 -17.27 9.87 31.19
C ARG A 381 -16.81 9.00 32.37
N ALA A 382 -17.70 8.18 32.95
CA ALA A 382 -17.35 7.19 33.96
C ALA A 382 -16.49 6.06 33.39
N CYS A 383 -16.87 5.51 32.23
CA CYS A 383 -16.06 4.49 31.55
C CYS A 383 -14.66 5.04 31.20
N LEU A 384 -14.56 6.28 30.71
CA LEU A 384 -13.27 6.92 30.44
C LEU A 384 -12.38 7.04 31.68
N GLY A 385 -12.96 7.32 32.85
CA GLY A 385 -12.20 7.35 34.10
C GLY A 385 -11.68 5.98 34.52
N GLN A 386 -12.49 4.93 34.34
CA GLN A 386 -12.08 3.55 34.57
C GLN A 386 -10.97 3.11 33.61
N VAL A 387 -11.13 3.39 32.31
CA VAL A 387 -10.10 3.12 31.29
C VAL A 387 -8.80 3.81 31.69
N LEU A 388 -8.82 5.12 31.96
CA LEU A 388 -7.62 5.87 32.38
C LEU A 388 -6.90 5.26 33.59
N ALA A 389 -7.65 4.83 34.61
CA ALA A 389 -7.08 4.20 35.80
C ALA A 389 -6.44 2.83 35.50
N GLN A 390 -6.89 2.16 34.43
CA GLN A 390 -6.41 0.84 34.04
C GLN A 390 -5.31 0.87 32.99
N LEU A 391 -4.99 2.03 32.39
CA LEU A 391 -3.92 2.15 31.40
C LEU A 391 -2.53 2.23 32.06
N PRO A 392 -1.47 1.71 31.41
CA PRO A 392 -0.09 2.04 31.76
C PRO A 392 0.15 3.56 31.67
N GLU A 393 1.00 4.10 32.54
CA GLU A 393 1.22 5.56 32.71
C GLU A 393 1.45 6.28 31.37
N ARG A 394 2.34 5.76 30.52
CA ARG A 394 2.64 6.32 29.20
C ARG A 394 1.41 6.52 28.31
N TRP A 395 0.49 5.55 28.31
CA TRP A 395 -0.72 5.57 27.49
C TRP A 395 -1.84 6.37 28.16
N ALA A 396 -1.91 6.33 29.49
CA ALA A 396 -2.81 7.15 30.28
C ALA A 396 -2.54 8.64 30.06
N LEU A 397 -1.27 9.05 30.03
CA LEU A 397 -0.87 10.44 29.75
C LEU A 397 -1.30 10.88 28.34
N ARG A 398 -1.13 10.03 27.32
CA ARG A 398 -1.59 10.31 25.94
C ARG A 398 -3.11 10.48 25.88
N LEU A 399 -3.87 9.57 26.49
CA LEU A 399 -5.33 9.68 26.53
C LEU A 399 -5.79 10.92 27.32
N ALA A 400 -5.17 11.21 28.46
CA ALA A 400 -5.47 12.39 29.26
C ALA A 400 -5.22 13.69 28.48
N ALA A 401 -4.12 13.77 27.72
CA ALA A 401 -3.83 14.90 26.84
C ALA A 401 -4.90 15.06 25.74
N ALA A 402 -5.34 13.96 25.12
CA ALA A 402 -6.42 13.98 24.14
C ALA A 402 -7.75 14.45 24.75
N LEU A 403 -8.13 13.92 25.92
CA LEU A 403 -9.33 14.32 26.64
C LEU A 403 -9.31 15.81 27.01
N LYS A 404 -8.17 16.31 27.49
CA LYS A 404 -7.97 17.74 27.78
C LYS A 404 -8.11 18.59 26.52
N LYS A 405 -7.45 18.21 25.42
CA LYS A 405 -7.56 18.88 24.12
C LYS A 405 -9.00 18.97 23.64
N HIS A 406 -9.79 17.92 23.86
CA HIS A 406 -11.19 17.85 23.46
C HIS A 406 -12.17 18.24 24.57
N GLY A 407 -11.72 18.84 25.68
CA GLY A 407 -12.60 19.34 26.76
C GLY A 407 -13.52 18.27 27.37
N VAL A 408 -13.07 17.02 27.44
CA VAL A 408 -13.81 15.92 28.07
C VAL A 408 -13.23 15.69 29.47
N THR A 409 -14.06 15.79 30.50
CA THR A 409 -13.66 15.52 31.88
C THR A 409 -14.12 14.13 32.30
N PRO A 410 -13.22 13.15 32.48
CA PRO A 410 -13.57 11.81 32.93
C PRO A 410 -14.01 11.83 34.40
N ILE A 411 -14.97 10.98 34.76
CA ILE A 411 -15.43 10.78 36.14
C ILE A 411 -14.57 9.68 36.75
N ARG A 412 -13.85 9.99 37.83
CA ARG A 412 -12.98 9.00 38.49
C ARG A 412 -13.83 7.85 39.05
N PRO A 413 -13.38 6.59 38.90
CA PRO A 413 -13.98 5.47 39.62
C PRO A 413 -13.90 5.73 41.12
N GLN A 414 -14.95 5.34 41.85
CA GLN A 414 -15.01 5.42 43.32
C GLN A 414 -14.13 4.37 43.97
#